data_AF-A0A504Z466-F1
#
_entry.id   AF-A0A504Z466-F1
#
_cell.length_a   1.000
_cell.length_b   1.000
_cell.length_c   1.000
_cell.angle_alpha   90.00
_cell.angle_beta   90.00
_cell.angle_gamma   90.00
#
_symmetry.space_group_name_H-M   'P 1'
#
loop_
_entity.id
_entity.type
_entity.pdbx_description
1 polymer ?
#
loop_
_entity_poly.entity_id
_entity_poly.type
_entity_poly.pdbx_seq_one_letter_code
_entity_poly.pdbx_strand_id
1 'polypeptide(L)'
;MLWHLTAAFLYLEMFLFFILLSPLVSTRSWAKLFKLHWVQSLTTFSKYYFNLFLMLLVIVLVEAVRQVMNQRSAYNELKAHPSELRPETESLYLMRMFRAQRNLYIAGFALFMWFLCRRLINVINEHAQMCASQEASIKQAQNASAAAEKWMKAAGAEESEATKELKEVIEDLEDQLKREKEAHATLSNDFKVLKKQAEQTSREYDRVSTECQELQRRLDILSGSTPDKKSD
;
A
#
# COMPACT_ATOMS: atom_id res chain seq x y z
N MET A 1 -52.63 -9.48 -10.05
CA MET A 1 -51.56 -10.44 -9.71
C MET A 1 -50.18 -9.95 -10.13
N LEU A 2 -49.95 -9.55 -11.40
CA LEU A 2 -48.64 -9.05 -11.88
C LEU A 2 -47.99 -8.01 -10.94
N TRP A 3 -48.70 -6.94 -10.60
CA TRP A 3 -48.18 -5.85 -9.76
C TRP A 3 -47.81 -6.26 -8.33
N HIS A 4 -48.49 -7.27 -7.78
CA HIS A 4 -48.14 -7.82 -6.47
C HIS A 4 -46.88 -8.68 -6.55
N LEU A 5 -46.69 -9.42 -7.65
CA LEU A 5 -45.47 -10.17 -7.91
C LEU A 5 -44.27 -9.21 -8.09
N THR A 6 -44.43 -8.13 -8.86
CA THR A 6 -43.39 -7.11 -9.03
C THR A 6 -43.03 -6.44 -7.71
N ALA A 7 -44.02 -6.16 -6.86
CA ALA A 7 -43.77 -5.61 -5.52
C ALA A 7 -43.06 -6.62 -4.60
N ALA A 8 -43.45 -7.89 -4.63
CA ALA A 8 -42.78 -8.94 -3.86
C ALA A 8 -41.32 -9.13 -4.30
N PHE A 9 -41.07 -9.08 -5.61
CA PHE A 9 -39.73 -9.11 -6.16
C PHE A 9 -38.90 -7.91 -5.69
N LEU A 10 -39.45 -6.69 -5.76
CA LEU A 10 -38.79 -5.48 -5.25
C LEU A 10 -38.41 -5.60 -3.77
N TYR A 11 -39.32 -6.11 -2.93
CA TYR A 11 -39.03 -6.28 -1.50
C TYR A 11 -37.92 -7.31 -1.24
N LEU A 12 -37.88 -8.38 -2.03
CA LEU A 12 -36.81 -9.36 -1.98
C LEU A 12 -35.47 -8.74 -2.40
N GLU A 13 -35.44 -7.94 -3.47
CA GLU A 13 -34.24 -7.22 -3.90
C GLU A 13 -33.76 -6.23 -2.85
N MET A 14 -34.66 -5.45 -2.25
CA MET A 14 -34.31 -4.54 -1.16
C MET A 14 -33.71 -5.27 0.04
N PHE A 15 -34.31 -6.39 0.43
CA PHE A 15 -33.80 -7.22 1.51
C PHE A 15 -32.38 -7.74 1.21
N LEU A 16 -32.18 -8.26 -0.01
CA LEU A 16 -30.85 -8.68 -0.47
C LEU A 16 -29.87 -7.51 -0.48
N PHE A 17 -30.27 -6.33 -0.95
CA PHE A 17 -29.45 -5.14 -0.97
C PHE A 17 -29.00 -4.74 0.45
N PHE A 18 -29.91 -4.73 1.43
CA PHE A 18 -29.55 -4.43 2.82
C PHE A 18 -28.61 -5.47 3.43
N ILE A 19 -28.82 -6.75 3.15
CA ILE A 19 -27.89 -7.80 3.58
C ILE A 19 -26.50 -7.59 2.96
N LEU A 20 -26.46 -7.21 1.69
CA LEU A 20 -25.23 -7.02 0.93
C LEU A 20 -24.48 -5.74 1.35
N LEU A 21 -25.21 -4.70 1.75
CA LEU A 21 -24.68 -3.45 2.29
C LEU A 21 -24.23 -3.59 3.75
N SER A 22 -24.82 -4.53 4.49
CA SER A 22 -24.59 -4.67 5.92
C SER A 22 -23.10 -4.93 6.21
N PRO A 23 -22.47 -4.09 7.07
CA PRO A 23 -21.06 -4.27 7.44
C PRO A 23 -20.83 -5.55 8.26
N LEU A 24 -21.91 -6.24 8.68
CA LEU A 24 -21.85 -7.45 9.49
C LEU A 24 -21.30 -8.67 8.72
N VAL A 25 -21.38 -8.67 7.38
CA VAL A 25 -20.88 -9.79 6.57
C VAL A 25 -19.55 -9.41 5.93
N SER A 26 -18.45 -9.80 6.60
CA SER A 26 -17.08 -9.62 6.09
C SER A 26 -16.93 -10.16 4.65
N THR A 27 -16.15 -9.49 3.81
CA THR A 27 -15.84 -9.90 2.42
C THR A 27 -15.33 -11.35 2.34
N ARG A 28 -14.69 -11.87 3.40
CA ARG A 28 -14.29 -13.28 3.51
C ARG A 28 -15.47 -14.24 3.67
N SER A 29 -16.52 -13.84 4.37
CA SER A 29 -17.75 -14.64 4.52
C SER A 29 -18.52 -14.68 3.19
N TRP A 30 -18.59 -13.56 2.47
CA TRP A 30 -19.10 -13.52 1.11
C TRP A 30 -18.29 -14.43 0.18
N ALA A 31 -16.95 -14.38 0.23
CA ALA A 31 -16.12 -15.27 -0.59
C ALA A 31 -16.38 -16.77 -0.32
N LYS A 32 -16.72 -17.15 0.91
CA LYS A 32 -17.13 -18.53 1.25
C LYS A 32 -18.52 -18.86 0.68
N LEU A 33 -19.48 -17.94 0.78
CA LEU A 33 -20.80 -18.10 0.17
C LEU A 33 -20.73 -18.17 -1.37
N PHE A 34 -19.88 -17.34 -1.99
CA PHE A 34 -19.62 -17.38 -3.43
C PHE A 34 -18.87 -18.63 -3.87
N LYS A 35 -18.16 -19.32 -2.97
CA LYS A 35 -17.55 -20.64 -3.23
C LYS A 35 -18.52 -21.81 -3.12
N LEU A 36 -19.75 -21.61 -2.65
CA LEU A 36 -20.76 -22.68 -2.68
C LEU A 36 -21.08 -23.03 -4.13
N HIS A 37 -21.13 -24.32 -4.46
CA HIS A 37 -21.37 -24.83 -5.82
C HIS A 37 -22.59 -24.18 -6.50
N TRP A 38 -23.66 -23.89 -5.74
CA TRP A 38 -24.86 -23.24 -6.25
C TRP A 38 -24.59 -21.81 -6.76
N VAL A 39 -23.78 -21.05 -6.03
CA VAL A 39 -23.45 -19.67 -6.39
C VAL A 39 -22.43 -19.63 -7.53
N GLN A 40 -21.50 -20.60 -7.60
CA GLN A 40 -20.58 -20.73 -8.72
C GLN A 40 -21.30 -21.07 -10.04
N SER A 41 -22.26 -22.01 -10.01
CA SER A 41 -23.13 -22.26 -11.16
C SER A 41 -23.93 -21.00 -11.54
N LEU A 42 -24.42 -20.24 -10.57
CA LEU A 42 -25.12 -18.99 -10.83
C LEU A 42 -24.21 -17.93 -11.47
N THR A 43 -22.93 -17.85 -11.10
CA THR A 43 -21.96 -16.93 -11.72
C THR A 43 -21.64 -17.29 -13.18
N THR A 44 -21.53 -18.58 -13.52
CA THR A 44 -21.23 -19.03 -14.90
C THR A 44 -22.37 -18.67 -15.85
N PHE A 45 -23.62 -18.80 -15.41
CA PHE A 45 -24.80 -18.40 -16.19
C PHE A 45 -25.27 -16.96 -15.91
N SER A 46 -24.56 -16.20 -15.07
CA SER A 46 -25.02 -14.91 -14.54
C SER A 46 -25.34 -13.90 -15.62
N LYS A 47 -24.55 -13.85 -16.71
CA LYS A 47 -24.80 -12.90 -17.81
C LYS A 47 -26.12 -13.16 -18.53
N TYR A 48 -26.46 -14.43 -18.75
CA TYR A 48 -27.69 -14.81 -19.45
C TYR A 48 -28.92 -14.55 -18.58
N TYR A 49 -28.93 -15.04 -17.34
CA TYR A 49 -30.02 -14.78 -16.40
C TYR A 49 -30.16 -13.29 -16.09
N PHE A 50 -29.04 -12.56 -15.98
CA PHE A 50 -29.07 -11.12 -15.75
C PHE A 50 -29.79 -10.37 -16.87
N ASN A 51 -29.40 -10.64 -18.12
CA ASN A 51 -30.03 -10.01 -19.28
C ASN A 51 -31.49 -10.43 -19.44
N LEU A 52 -31.84 -11.68 -19.13
CA LEU A 52 -33.22 -12.16 -19.14
C LEU A 52 -34.10 -11.41 -18.13
N PHE A 53 -33.67 -11.33 -16.87
CA PHE A 53 -34.40 -10.60 -15.83
C PHE A 53 -34.46 -9.09 -16.13
N LEU A 54 -33.38 -8.52 -16.65
CA LEU A 54 -33.36 -7.13 -17.10
C LEU A 54 -34.39 -6.87 -18.20
N MET A 55 -34.45 -7.74 -19.22
CA MET A 55 -35.43 -7.64 -20.29
C MET A 55 -36.87 -7.72 -19.74
N LEU A 56 -37.12 -8.66 -18.82
CA LEU A 56 -38.42 -8.80 -18.16
C LEU A 56 -38.80 -7.53 -17.39
N LEU A 57 -37.88 -6.98 -16.59
CA LEU A 57 -38.11 -5.74 -15.84
C LEU A 57 -38.36 -4.54 -16.77
N VAL A 58 -37.65 -4.46 -17.89
CA VAL A 58 -37.89 -3.42 -18.91
C VAL A 58 -39.28 -3.57 -19.53
N ILE A 59 -39.72 -4.80 -19.84
CA ILE A 59 -41.07 -5.04 -20.35
C ILE A 59 -42.13 -4.61 -19.33
N VAL A 60 -41.96 -4.96 -18.06
CA VAL A 60 -42.88 -4.55 -16.98
C VAL A 60 -42.89 -3.03 -16.79
N LEU A 61 -41.73 -2.38 -16.92
CA LEU A 61 -41.63 -0.92 -16.88
C LEU A 61 -42.36 -0.28 -18.05
N VAL A 62 -42.19 -0.79 -19.27
CA VAL A 62 -42.89 -0.33 -20.48
C VAL A 62 -44.40 -0.55 -20.33
N GLU A 63 -44.83 -1.67 -19.78
CA GLU A 63 -46.24 -1.94 -19.49
C GLU A 63 -46.80 -0.93 -18.47
N ALA A 64 -46.04 -0.61 -17.42
CA ALA A 64 -46.43 0.38 -16.42
C ALA A 64 -46.52 1.79 -17.00
N VAL A 65 -45.56 2.19 -17.85
CA VAL A 65 -45.60 3.47 -18.59
C VAL A 65 -46.81 3.51 -19.51
N ARG A 66 -47.03 2.46 -20.31
CA ARG A 66 -48.20 2.35 -21.20
C ARG A 66 -49.50 2.43 -20.42
N GLN A 67 -49.57 1.79 -19.25
CA GLN A 67 -50.74 1.84 -18.39
C GLN A 67 -51.02 3.26 -17.89
N VAL A 68 -50.00 3.99 -17.42
CA VAL A 68 -50.16 5.39 -17.00
C VAL A 68 -50.57 6.27 -18.18
N MET A 69 -49.95 6.10 -19.35
CA MET A 69 -50.28 6.87 -20.56
C MET A 69 -51.71 6.62 -21.03
N ASN A 70 -52.14 5.35 -21.09
CA ASN A 70 -53.50 4.98 -21.50
C ASN A 70 -54.56 5.45 -20.50
N GLN A 71 -54.29 5.37 -19.19
CA GLN A 71 -55.21 5.90 -18.17
C GLN A 71 -55.27 7.43 -18.23
N ARG A 72 -54.14 8.08 -18.58
CA ARG A 72 -54.07 9.53 -18.77
C ARG A 72 -54.84 10.00 -20.01
N SER A 73 -54.70 9.31 -21.13
CA SER A 73 -55.46 9.64 -22.34
C SER A 73 -56.96 9.45 -22.12
N ALA A 74 -57.37 8.34 -21.50
CA ALA A 74 -58.78 8.05 -21.24
C ALA A 74 -59.43 9.05 -20.27
N TYR A 75 -58.69 9.55 -19.28
CA TYR A 75 -59.16 10.62 -18.39
C TYR A 75 -59.30 11.97 -19.10
N ASN A 76 -58.35 12.31 -19.98
CA ASN A 76 -58.42 13.56 -20.75
C ASN A 76 -59.60 13.57 -21.73
N GLU A 77 -59.91 12.43 -22.34
CA GLU A 77 -61.07 12.24 -23.21
C GLU A 77 -62.38 12.39 -22.44
N LEU A 78 -62.48 11.80 -21.24
CA LEU A 78 -63.64 11.97 -20.36
C LEU A 78 -63.84 13.45 -19.97
N LYS A 79 -62.76 14.19 -19.71
CA LYS A 79 -62.80 15.62 -19.42
C LYS A 79 -63.24 16.47 -20.63
N ALA A 80 -63.01 15.98 -21.84
CA ALA A 80 -63.42 16.65 -23.09
C ALA A 80 -64.92 16.48 -23.40
N HIS A 81 -65.62 15.57 -22.72
CA HIS A 81 -67.06 15.36 -22.83
C HIS A 81 -67.79 15.67 -21.50
N PRO A 82 -68.08 16.96 -21.20
CA PRO A 82 -68.66 17.38 -19.92
C PRO A 82 -70.04 16.78 -19.63
N SER A 83 -70.78 16.35 -20.65
CA SER A 83 -72.11 15.73 -20.54
C SER A 83 -72.09 14.33 -19.90
N GLU A 84 -70.95 13.63 -19.95
CA GLU A 84 -70.77 12.28 -19.36
C GLU A 84 -69.98 12.32 -18.04
N LEU A 85 -69.52 13.51 -17.64
CA LEU A 85 -68.70 13.72 -16.46
C LEU A 85 -69.57 13.74 -15.20
N ARG A 86 -69.81 12.54 -14.65
CA ARG A 86 -70.42 12.38 -13.32
C ARG A 86 -69.31 12.39 -12.27
N PRO A 87 -69.53 12.97 -11.07
CA PRO A 87 -68.54 12.96 -9.98
C PRO A 87 -68.05 11.54 -9.63
N GLU A 88 -68.94 10.55 -9.76
CA GLU A 88 -68.65 9.12 -9.54
C GLU A 88 -67.73 8.51 -10.61
N THR A 89 -67.84 8.94 -11.87
CA THR A 89 -66.97 8.43 -12.95
C THR A 89 -65.60 9.09 -12.88
N GLU A 90 -65.54 10.38 -12.57
CA GLU A 90 -64.30 11.10 -12.35
C GLU A 90 -63.45 10.46 -11.24
N SER A 91 -64.03 10.24 -10.05
CA SER A 91 -63.32 9.65 -8.91
C SER A 91 -62.73 8.26 -9.23
N LEU A 92 -63.44 7.45 -10.02
CA LEU A 92 -63.00 6.12 -10.43
C LEU A 92 -61.81 6.15 -11.38
N TYR A 93 -61.75 7.12 -12.29
CA TYR A 93 -60.59 7.33 -13.16
C TYR A 93 -59.38 7.86 -12.39
N LEU A 94 -59.56 8.83 -11.49
CA LEU A 94 -58.47 9.30 -10.63
C LEU A 94 -57.89 8.14 -9.81
N MET A 95 -58.75 7.28 -9.23
CA MET A 95 -58.29 6.12 -8.47
C MET A 95 -57.44 5.15 -9.32
N ARG A 96 -57.85 4.90 -10.57
CA ARG A 96 -57.08 4.06 -11.51
C ARG A 96 -55.74 4.70 -11.90
N MET A 97 -55.71 6.01 -12.07
CA MET A 97 -54.49 6.78 -12.34
C MET A 97 -53.49 6.70 -11.19
N PHE A 98 -53.92 6.93 -9.95
CA PHE A 98 -53.06 6.80 -8.78
C PHE A 98 -52.50 5.38 -8.63
N ARG A 99 -53.31 4.36 -8.93
CA ARG A 99 -52.86 2.97 -8.95
C ARG A 99 -51.79 2.73 -10.02
N ALA A 100 -51.98 3.27 -11.23
CA ALA A 100 -51.01 3.14 -12.32
C ALA A 100 -49.70 3.88 -12.01
N GLN A 101 -49.77 5.10 -11.45
CA GLN A 101 -48.60 5.86 -11.02
C GLN A 101 -47.79 5.11 -9.96
N ARG A 102 -48.46 4.56 -8.93
CA ARG A 102 -47.79 3.73 -7.91
C ARG A 102 -47.09 2.52 -8.53
N ASN A 103 -47.76 1.83 -9.45
CA ASN A 103 -47.20 0.65 -10.12
C ASN A 103 -45.97 1.01 -10.98
N LEU A 104 -45.98 2.19 -11.63
CA LEU A 104 -44.83 2.73 -12.35
C LEU A 104 -43.64 2.95 -11.42
N TYR A 105 -43.86 3.54 -10.23
CA TYR A 105 -42.78 3.71 -9.25
C TYR A 105 -42.21 2.37 -8.80
N ILE A 106 -43.07 1.39 -8.48
CA ILE A 106 -42.62 0.04 -8.08
C ILE A 106 -41.77 -0.61 -9.19
N ALA A 107 -42.23 -0.57 -10.45
CA ALA A 107 -41.49 -1.14 -11.57
C ALA A 107 -40.15 -0.41 -11.82
N GLY A 108 -40.15 0.93 -11.73
CA GLY A 108 -38.94 1.74 -11.88
C GLY A 108 -37.92 1.48 -10.77
N PHE A 109 -38.38 1.39 -9.52
CA PHE A 109 -37.50 1.06 -8.39
C PHE A 109 -36.94 -0.35 -8.47
N ALA A 110 -37.71 -1.33 -8.95
CA ALA A 110 -37.22 -2.71 -9.13
C ALA A 110 -36.10 -2.76 -10.17
N LEU A 111 -36.29 -2.09 -11.31
CA LEU A 111 -35.24 -1.98 -12.33
C LEU A 111 -33.99 -1.29 -11.80
N PHE A 112 -34.15 -0.19 -11.04
CA PHE A 112 -33.03 0.52 -10.42
C PHE A 112 -32.29 -0.35 -9.40
N MET A 113 -33.02 -1.04 -8.51
CA MET A 113 -32.45 -1.92 -7.50
C MET A 113 -31.71 -3.11 -8.14
N TRP A 114 -32.23 -3.66 -9.24
CA TRP A 114 -31.56 -4.71 -9.99
C TRP A 114 -30.15 -4.29 -10.46
N PHE A 115 -30.01 -3.07 -10.98
CA PHE A 115 -28.71 -2.51 -11.36
C PHE A 115 -27.79 -2.30 -10.15
N LEU A 116 -28.33 -1.78 -9.04
CA LEU A 116 -27.56 -1.60 -7.81
C LEU A 116 -27.05 -2.93 -7.28
N CYS A 117 -27.91 -3.94 -7.14
CA CYS A 117 -27.53 -5.28 -6.71
C CYS A 117 -26.42 -5.86 -7.59
N ARG A 118 -26.56 -5.76 -8.92
CA ARG A 118 -25.52 -6.21 -9.86
C ARG A 118 -24.19 -5.51 -9.64
N ARG A 119 -24.22 -4.18 -9.47
CA ARG A 119 -23.02 -3.37 -9.23
C ARG A 119 -22.36 -3.78 -7.91
N LEU A 120 -23.12 -3.92 -6.82
CA LEU A 120 -22.58 -4.31 -5.52
C LEU A 120 -21.97 -5.71 -5.56
N ILE A 121 -22.63 -6.70 -6.16
CA ILE A 121 -22.10 -8.07 -6.27
C ILE A 121 -20.76 -8.07 -7.02
N ASN A 122 -20.64 -7.30 -8.11
CA ASN A 122 -19.37 -7.19 -8.84
C ASN A 122 -18.27 -6.59 -7.98
N VAL A 123 -18.55 -5.47 -7.31
CA VAL A 123 -17.57 -4.81 -6.42
C VAL A 123 -17.10 -5.75 -5.32
N ILE A 124 -18.02 -6.50 -4.71
CA ILE A 124 -17.67 -7.45 -3.65
C ILE A 124 -16.82 -8.60 -4.19
N ASN A 125 -17.15 -9.11 -5.38
CA ASN A 125 -16.36 -10.17 -6.02
C ASN A 125 -14.96 -9.69 -6.40
N GLU A 126 -14.84 -8.50 -6.99
CA GLU A 126 -13.56 -7.86 -7.30
C GLU A 126 -12.73 -7.68 -6.02
N HIS A 127 -13.32 -7.12 -4.96
CA HIS A 127 -12.67 -6.96 -3.67
C HIS A 127 -12.23 -8.30 -3.05
N ALA A 128 -13.08 -9.34 -3.14
CA ALA A 128 -12.75 -10.67 -2.64
C ALA A 128 -11.58 -11.30 -3.41
N GLN A 129 -11.55 -11.16 -4.74
CA GLN A 129 -10.46 -11.64 -5.58
C GLN A 129 -9.15 -10.90 -5.29
N MET A 130 -9.21 -9.59 -5.11
CA MET A 130 -8.05 -8.76 -4.75
C MET A 130 -7.48 -9.12 -3.38
N CYS A 131 -8.32 -9.34 -2.38
CA CYS A 131 -7.85 -9.82 -1.07
C CYS A 131 -7.22 -11.22 -1.16
N ALA A 132 -7.79 -12.12 -1.98
CA ALA A 132 -7.25 -13.47 -2.16
C ALA A 132 -5.90 -13.46 -2.90
N SER A 133 -5.75 -12.62 -3.93
CA SER A 133 -4.48 -12.46 -4.66
C SER A 133 -3.41 -11.80 -3.79
N GLN A 134 -3.79 -10.82 -2.95
CA GLN A 134 -2.90 -10.22 -1.97
C GLN A 134 -2.42 -11.23 -0.91
N GLU A 135 -3.31 -12.08 -0.39
CA GLU A 135 -2.91 -13.11 0.56
C GLU A 135 -1.99 -14.15 -0.10
N ALA A 136 -2.23 -14.50 -1.37
CA ALA A 136 -1.37 -15.39 -2.14
C ALA A 136 0.01 -14.78 -2.42
N SER A 137 0.08 -13.48 -2.77
CA SER A 137 1.35 -12.79 -3.04
C SER A 137 2.19 -12.64 -1.77
N ILE A 138 1.56 -12.34 -0.62
CA ILE A 138 2.24 -12.31 0.68
C ILE A 138 2.81 -13.69 1.01
N LYS A 139 2.03 -14.76 0.86
CA LYS A 139 2.52 -16.14 1.09
C LYS A 139 3.64 -16.52 0.12
N GLN A 140 3.55 -16.11 -1.15
CA GLN A 140 4.59 -16.36 -2.13
C GLN A 140 5.88 -15.62 -1.77
N ALA A 141 5.80 -14.35 -1.35
CA ALA A 141 6.94 -13.58 -0.89
C ALA A 141 7.57 -14.19 0.37
N GLN A 142 6.76 -14.58 1.36
CA GLN A 142 7.23 -15.25 2.58
C GLN A 142 7.92 -16.58 2.28
N ASN A 143 7.34 -17.40 1.39
CA ASN A 143 7.94 -18.67 0.99
C ASN A 143 9.24 -18.46 0.21
N ALA A 144 9.30 -17.46 -0.66
CA ALA A 144 10.53 -17.09 -1.38
C ALA A 144 11.61 -16.58 -0.43
N SER A 145 11.26 -15.73 0.53
CA SER A 145 12.18 -15.26 1.58
C SER A 145 12.66 -16.40 2.47
N ALA A 146 11.76 -17.30 2.89
CA ALA A 146 12.13 -18.47 3.71
C ALA A 146 12.99 -19.46 2.91
N ALA A 147 12.73 -19.64 1.62
CA ALA A 147 13.57 -20.42 0.74
C ALA A 147 14.95 -19.77 0.58
N ALA A 148 15.02 -18.47 0.31
CA ALA A 148 16.26 -17.71 0.22
C ALA A 148 17.06 -17.78 1.54
N GLU A 149 16.41 -17.65 2.69
CA GLU A 149 17.04 -17.81 4.00
C GLU A 149 17.59 -19.23 4.20
N LYS A 150 16.84 -20.26 3.79
CA LYS A 150 17.34 -21.64 3.79
C LYS A 150 18.52 -21.83 2.85
N TRP A 151 18.50 -21.25 1.65
CA TRP A 151 19.62 -21.29 0.72
C TRP A 151 20.84 -20.55 1.25
N MET A 152 20.67 -19.39 1.91
CA MET A 152 21.77 -18.67 2.56
C MET A 152 22.36 -19.47 3.71
N LYS A 153 21.52 -20.11 4.54
CA LYS A 153 21.96 -20.98 5.62
C LYS A 153 22.63 -22.27 5.10
N ALA A 154 22.10 -22.85 4.03
CA ALA A 154 22.66 -24.05 3.41
C ALA A 154 23.97 -23.75 2.67
N ALA A 155 24.06 -22.62 1.95
CA ALA A 155 25.31 -22.15 1.35
C ALA A 155 26.36 -21.74 2.39
N GLY A 156 25.93 -21.36 3.61
CA GLY A 156 26.81 -21.21 4.76
C GLY A 156 27.17 -22.51 5.48
N ALA A 157 26.48 -23.63 5.19
CA ALA A 157 26.67 -24.94 5.81
C ALA A 157 27.37 -25.96 4.89
N GLU A 158 27.22 -25.84 3.57
CA GLU A 158 28.09 -26.45 2.57
C GLU A 158 29.34 -25.58 2.44
N GLU A 159 30.23 -25.72 3.43
CA GLU A 159 31.55 -25.11 3.42
C GLU A 159 32.38 -25.75 2.30
N SER A 160 32.30 -25.18 1.09
CA SER A 160 33.26 -25.44 0.01
C SER A 160 34.68 -25.19 0.53
N GLU A 161 35.68 -25.95 0.07
CA GLU A 161 37.10 -25.73 0.44
C GLU A 161 37.50 -24.26 0.33
N ALA A 162 36.98 -23.56 -0.69
CA ALA A 162 37.18 -22.12 -0.89
C ALA A 162 36.67 -21.24 0.27
N THR A 163 35.61 -21.63 0.98
CA THR A 163 35.11 -20.88 2.16
C THR A 163 35.91 -21.13 3.44
N LYS A 164 36.58 -22.28 3.56
CA LYS A 164 37.52 -22.55 4.66
C LYS A 164 38.81 -21.76 4.47
N GLU A 165 39.38 -21.83 3.27
CA GLU A 165 40.57 -21.06 2.89
C GLU A 165 40.31 -19.55 3.04
N LEU A 166 39.14 -19.06 2.65
CA LEU A 166 38.80 -17.65 2.82
C LEU A 166 38.65 -17.24 4.29
N LYS A 167 38.11 -18.10 5.16
CA LYS A 167 38.04 -17.82 6.61
C LYS A 167 39.43 -17.80 7.25
N GLU A 168 40.30 -18.75 6.90
CA GLU A 168 41.67 -18.80 7.40
C GLU A 168 42.48 -17.59 6.95
N VAL A 169 42.31 -17.15 5.70
CA VAL A 169 42.91 -15.91 5.18
C VAL A 169 42.33 -14.67 5.88
N ILE A 170 41.03 -14.63 6.17
CA ILE A 170 40.42 -13.52 6.92
C ILE A 170 40.97 -13.46 8.34
N GLU A 171 41.10 -14.60 9.02
CA GLU A 171 41.65 -14.69 10.37
C GLU A 171 43.13 -14.30 10.42
N ASP A 172 43.94 -14.77 9.46
CA ASP A 172 45.35 -14.35 9.32
C ASP A 172 45.47 -12.85 8.98
N LEU A 173 44.60 -12.32 8.11
CA LEU A 173 44.57 -10.88 7.82
C LEU A 173 44.13 -10.03 9.02
N GLU A 174 43.18 -10.51 9.83
CA GLU A 174 42.79 -9.83 11.07
C GLU A 174 43.93 -9.83 12.10
N ASP A 175 44.64 -10.94 12.23
CA ASP A 175 45.83 -11.06 13.10
C ASP A 175 46.99 -10.18 12.60
N GLN A 176 47.25 -10.15 11.30
CA GLN A 176 48.24 -9.26 10.70
C GLN A 176 47.88 -7.79 10.92
N LEU A 177 46.61 -7.42 10.72
CA LEU A 177 46.13 -6.05 10.93
C LEU A 177 46.19 -5.64 12.40
N LYS A 178 45.98 -6.58 13.33
CA LYS A 178 46.15 -6.33 14.76
C LYS A 178 47.63 -6.14 15.13
N ARG A 179 48.53 -6.99 14.63
CA ARG A 179 49.98 -6.85 14.83
C ARG A 179 50.52 -5.56 14.24
N GLU A 180 50.07 -5.18 13.04
CA GLU A 180 50.45 -3.93 12.39
C GLU A 180 49.94 -2.71 13.18
N LYS A 181 48.70 -2.75 13.68
CA LYS A 181 48.17 -1.70 14.56
C LYS A 181 48.96 -1.56 15.86
N GLU A 182 49.32 -2.67 16.49
CA GLU A 182 50.14 -2.68 17.71
C GLU A 182 51.55 -2.13 17.42
N ALA A 183 52.18 -2.57 16.33
CA ALA A 183 53.48 -2.06 15.89
C ALA A 183 53.45 -0.57 15.51
N HIS A 184 52.37 -0.09 14.87
CA HIS A 184 52.19 1.33 14.57
C HIS A 184 51.99 2.15 15.84
N ALA A 185 51.28 1.60 16.84
CA ALA A 185 51.09 2.26 18.13
C ALA A 185 52.41 2.37 18.91
N THR A 186 53.25 1.33 18.92
CA THR A 186 54.59 1.39 19.53
C THR A 186 55.48 2.38 18.79
N LEU A 187 55.53 2.32 17.45
CA LEU A 187 56.32 3.23 16.63
C LEU A 187 55.90 4.70 16.82
N SER A 188 54.60 4.96 16.95
CA SER A 188 54.08 6.31 17.23
C SER A 188 54.54 6.84 18.61
N ASN A 189 54.62 5.96 19.61
CA ASN A 189 55.12 6.33 20.94
C ASN A 189 56.64 6.56 20.92
N ASP A 190 57.40 5.68 20.26
CA ASP A 190 58.84 5.84 20.10
C ASP A 190 59.17 7.13 19.34
N PHE A 191 58.41 7.47 18.30
CA PHE A 191 58.55 8.74 17.59
C PHE A 191 58.32 9.96 18.49
N LYS A 192 57.32 9.91 19.39
CA LYS A 192 57.08 10.98 20.37
C LYS A 192 58.23 11.10 21.38
N VAL A 193 58.79 9.98 21.82
CA VAL A 193 59.93 9.94 22.74
C VAL A 193 61.17 10.50 22.05
N LEU A 194 61.50 10.02 20.85
CA LEU A 194 62.61 10.52 20.03
C LEU A 194 62.48 12.01 19.73
N LYS A 195 61.27 12.49 19.40
CA LYS A 195 61.02 13.92 19.20
C LYS A 195 61.34 14.73 20.45
N LYS A 196 60.86 14.30 21.63
CA LYS A 196 61.18 14.97 22.90
C LYS A 196 62.67 14.96 23.21
N GLN A 197 63.34 13.83 22.98
CA GLN A 197 64.79 13.72 23.18
C GLN A 197 65.55 14.64 22.23
N ALA A 198 65.17 14.71 20.94
CA ALA A 198 65.77 15.62 19.97
C ALA A 198 65.57 17.09 20.35
N GLU A 199 64.37 17.48 20.79
CA GLU A 199 64.07 18.82 21.29
C GLU A 199 64.89 19.16 22.55
N GLN A 200 65.03 18.21 23.48
CA GLN A 200 65.87 18.37 24.68
C GLN A 200 67.35 18.54 24.31
N THR A 201 67.88 17.68 23.46
CA THR A 201 69.28 17.77 22.99
C THR A 201 69.54 19.06 22.23
N SER A 202 68.61 19.54 21.40
CA SER A 202 68.73 20.84 20.73
C SER A 202 68.82 21.99 21.72
N ARG A 203 68.01 21.98 22.80
CA ARG A 203 68.05 23.01 23.84
C ARG A 203 69.34 22.98 24.63
N GLU A 204 69.83 21.80 25.00
CA GLU A 204 71.12 21.67 25.69
C GLU A 204 72.27 22.10 24.78
N TYR A 205 72.20 21.78 23.48
CA TYR A 205 73.17 22.26 22.49
C TYR A 205 73.16 23.79 22.38
N ASP A 206 71.98 24.42 22.28
CA ASP A 206 71.85 25.88 22.26
C ASP A 206 72.40 26.50 23.55
N ARG A 207 72.08 25.92 24.72
CA ARG A 207 72.59 26.37 26.02
C ARG A 207 74.11 26.29 26.08
N VAL A 208 74.70 25.14 25.80
CA VAL A 208 76.16 24.96 25.79
C VAL A 208 76.81 25.90 24.78
N SER A 209 76.18 26.10 23.61
CA SER A 209 76.66 27.08 22.63
C SER A 209 76.68 28.51 23.20
N THR A 210 75.62 28.92 23.91
CA THR A 210 75.59 30.24 24.57
C THR A 210 76.62 30.37 25.69
N GLU A 211 76.83 29.32 26.50
CA GLU A 211 77.85 29.29 27.55
C GLU A 211 79.26 29.38 26.94
N CYS A 212 79.54 28.66 25.86
CA CYS A 212 80.79 28.78 25.10
C CYS A 212 80.99 30.19 24.53
N GLN A 213 79.95 30.81 23.95
CA GLN A 213 80.03 32.19 23.46
C GLN A 213 80.29 33.19 24.58
N GLU A 214 79.70 32.99 25.76
CA GLU A 214 79.91 33.84 26.92
C GLU A 214 81.33 33.69 27.49
N LEU A 215 81.82 32.44 27.59
CA LEU A 215 83.20 32.15 27.99
C LEU A 215 84.21 32.76 27.00
N GLN A 216 83.94 32.68 25.69
CA GLN A 216 84.76 33.33 24.66
C GLN A 216 84.80 34.85 24.86
N ARG A 217 83.65 35.51 25.07
CA ARG A 217 83.60 36.95 25.39
C ARG A 217 84.36 37.30 26.67
N ARG A 218 84.24 36.49 27.72
CA ARG A 218 84.97 36.71 28.98
C ARG A 218 86.48 36.58 28.77
N LEU A 219 86.94 35.61 27.97
CA LEU A 219 88.34 35.48 27.57
C LEU A 219 88.81 36.67 26.72
N ASP A 220 87.99 37.17 25.79
CA ASP A 220 88.31 38.37 25.00
C ASP A 220 88.43 39.63 25.88
N ILE A 221 87.59 39.76 26.91
CA ILE A 221 87.65 40.86 27.89
C ILE A 221 88.90 40.75 28.78
N LEU A 222 89.26 39.54 29.24
CA LEU A 222 90.45 39.29 30.07
C LEU A 222 91.77 39.39 29.31
N SER A 223 91.75 39.15 28.00
CA SER A 223 92.94 39.23 27.13
C SER A 223 93.24 40.65 26.61
N GLY A 224 92.41 41.65 26.93
CA GLY A 224 92.73 43.06 26.72
C GLY A 224 92.91 43.44 25.25
N SER A 225 91.87 43.27 24.43
CA SER A 225 91.83 43.78 23.05
C SER A 225 90.66 44.76 22.85
N THR A 226 91.00 46.03 22.65
CA THR A 226 90.13 47.12 22.18
C THR A 226 89.62 46.83 20.75
N PRO A 227 88.44 47.33 20.35
CA PRO A 227 87.78 46.98 19.10
C PRO A 227 88.39 47.74 17.93
N ASP A 228 88.47 47.11 16.75
CA ASP A 228 88.60 47.85 15.50
C ASP A 228 87.30 47.74 14.69
N LYS A 229 86.56 48.86 14.67
CA LYS A 229 85.42 49.12 13.79
C LYS A 229 85.93 49.95 12.62
N LYS A 230 85.75 49.43 11.39
CA LYS A 230 85.31 50.14 10.16
C LYS A 230 85.64 49.25 8.95
N SER A 231 84.91 49.19 7.84
CA SER A 231 83.58 49.62 7.41
C SER A 231 83.50 49.20 5.94
N ASP A 232 82.50 48.40 5.56
CA ASP A 232 81.82 48.34 4.25
C ASP A 232 80.67 47.31 4.31
#